data_AF-A0A2R6AWD4-F1
#
_entry.id   AF-A0A2R6AWD4-F1
#
_cell.length_a   1.000
_cell.length_b   1.000
_cell.length_c   1.000
_cell.angle_alpha   90.00
_cell.angle_beta   90.00
_cell.angle_gamma   90.00
#
_symmetry.space_group_name_H-M   'P 1'
#
loop_
_entity.id
_entity.type
_entity.pdbx_description
1 polymer ?
#
loop_
_entity_poly.entity_id
_entity_poly.type
_entity_poly.pdbx_seq_one_letter_code
_entity_poly.pdbx_strand_id
1 'polypeptide(L)'
;MGGKPSVPSKVFAREATGLVKEVSGWASFMATWFLVTGGVPIFIITYYYVYPGANFLLAFVLALLPTLALAGLYTVFSVSMPRSGGDYVFVSRGLHPFLGFVNSFSLAAAFLISQGVYAAFLGYYIGYQLYTQGIISGSTSLQSLASTVETPVHLFVVTMILLVFIYTLAILRPKYSWGTVYWVGVASLILTAIMFATLGFINVHTFATKYNGFVTANNATLTR
;
A
#
# COMPACT_ATOMS: atom_id res chain seq x y z
N MET A 1 41.95 13.00 55.75
CA MET A 1 41.21 13.53 54.59
C MET A 1 41.46 12.60 53.42
N GLY A 2 40.45 11.93 52.90
CA GLY A 2 40.60 10.95 51.81
C GLY A 2 39.24 10.51 51.29
N GLY A 3 38.50 11.45 50.72
CA GLY A 3 37.22 11.15 50.06
C GLY A 3 37.46 10.33 48.80
N LYS A 4 36.86 9.13 48.73
CA LYS A 4 36.86 8.32 47.51
C LYS A 4 36.19 9.11 46.38
N PRO A 5 36.75 9.11 45.16
CA PRO A 5 36.14 9.78 44.02
C PRO A 5 34.79 9.12 43.71
N SER A 6 33.73 9.91 43.68
CA SER A 6 32.39 9.48 43.28
C SER A 6 32.43 9.07 41.80
N VAL A 7 32.30 7.76 41.54
CA VAL A 7 32.11 7.24 40.19
C VAL A 7 30.86 7.90 39.61
N PRO A 8 30.94 8.63 38.47
CA PRO A 8 29.76 9.17 37.85
C PRO A 8 28.83 8.00 37.51
N SER A 9 27.62 8.04 38.10
CA SER A 9 26.52 7.18 37.69
C SER A 9 26.43 7.28 36.17
N LYS A 10 26.79 6.20 35.46
CA LYS A 10 26.31 6.00 34.10
C LYS A 10 24.79 5.96 34.24
N VAL A 11 24.15 7.10 33.98
CA VAL A 11 22.71 7.21 33.81
C VAL A 11 22.33 6.06 32.88
N PHE A 12 21.55 5.11 33.40
CA PHE A 12 21.26 3.82 32.78
C PHE A 12 20.62 4.02 31.39
N ALA A 13 21.44 4.25 30.37
CA ALA A 13 21.06 3.97 29.01
C ALA A 13 20.95 2.44 28.94
N ARG A 14 19.73 1.91 28.97
CA ARG A 14 19.52 0.48 28.75
C ARG A 14 20.26 0.12 27.46
N GLU A 15 21.09 -0.91 27.49
CA GLU A 15 21.58 -1.50 26.26
C GLU A 15 20.35 -1.86 25.44
N ALA A 16 20.26 -1.33 24.21
CA ALA A 16 19.28 -1.82 23.26
C ALA A 16 19.63 -3.29 23.03
N THR A 17 18.90 -4.17 23.72
CA THR A 17 19.02 -5.63 23.62
C THR A 17 19.23 -6.00 22.16
N GLY A 18 20.29 -6.77 21.88
CA GLY A 18 20.86 -7.07 20.56
C GLY A 18 19.93 -7.85 19.61
N LEU A 19 18.71 -7.34 19.39
CA LEU A 19 17.81 -7.78 18.36
C LEU A 19 18.39 -7.28 17.04
N VAL A 20 18.88 -8.23 16.23
CA VAL A 20 19.34 -7.94 14.87
C VAL A 20 18.20 -7.27 14.12
N LYS A 21 18.49 -6.18 13.40
CA LYS A 21 17.49 -5.47 12.61
C LYS A 21 16.87 -6.43 11.58
N GLU A 22 15.67 -6.93 11.87
CA GLU A 22 15.00 -7.93 11.01
C GLU A 22 14.47 -7.32 9.71
N VAL A 23 14.25 -6.00 9.68
CA VAL A 23 13.67 -5.28 8.55
C VAL A 23 14.73 -4.43 7.85
N SER A 24 15.04 -4.79 6.61
CA SER A 24 15.90 -3.99 5.73
C SER A 24 15.18 -2.72 5.25
N GLY A 25 15.93 -1.63 5.02
CA GLY A 25 15.39 -0.40 4.46
C GLY A 25 14.71 -0.61 3.10
N TRP A 26 15.22 -1.54 2.29
CA TRP A 26 14.59 -1.92 1.02
C TRP A 26 13.26 -2.66 1.23
N ALA A 27 13.16 -3.53 2.23
CA ALA A 27 11.90 -4.20 2.54
C ALA A 27 10.85 -3.18 3.02
N SER A 28 11.26 -2.17 3.80
CA SER A 28 10.38 -1.05 4.20
C SER A 28 9.94 -0.19 3.01
N PHE A 29 10.85 0.12 2.09
CA PHE A 29 10.51 0.82 0.85
C PHE A 29 9.50 0.00 0.02
N MET A 30 9.74 -1.30 -0.15
CA MET A 30 8.85 -2.20 -0.89
C MET A 30 7.47 -2.34 -0.24
N ALA A 31 7.38 -2.34 1.10
CA ALA A 31 6.10 -2.31 1.80
C ALA A 31 5.29 -1.05 1.46
N THR A 32 5.96 0.10 1.39
CA THR A 32 5.35 1.39 1.02
C THR A 32 4.96 1.40 -0.47
N TRP A 33 5.84 0.91 -1.34
CA TRP A 33 5.57 0.75 -2.77
C TRP A 33 4.34 -0.13 -3.03
N PHE A 34 4.23 -1.26 -2.33
CA PHE A 34 3.09 -2.16 -2.45
C PHE A 34 1.79 -1.52 -1.97
N LEU A 35 1.82 -0.76 -0.86
CA LEU A 35 0.65 -0.02 -0.38
C LEU A 35 0.13 0.97 -1.43
N VAL A 36 1.04 1.69 -2.11
CA VAL A 36 0.68 2.66 -3.15
C VAL A 36 0.17 1.94 -4.39
N THR A 37 0.95 1.00 -4.94
CA THR A 37 0.60 0.31 -6.20
C THR A 37 -0.58 -0.64 -6.08
N GLY A 38 -0.87 -1.16 -4.89
CA GLY A 38 -1.90 -2.16 -4.64
C GLY A 38 -3.31 -1.62 -4.38
N GLY A 39 -3.51 -0.31 -4.21
CA GLY A 39 -4.86 0.24 -3.96
C GLY A 39 -5.14 1.59 -4.63
N VAL A 40 -4.10 2.40 -4.81
CA VAL A 40 -4.22 3.72 -5.45
C VAL A 40 -4.72 3.63 -6.90
N PRO A 41 -4.35 2.63 -7.73
CA PRO A 41 -4.87 2.56 -9.10
C PRO A 41 -6.39 2.43 -9.18
N ILE A 42 -7.01 1.64 -8.29
CA ILE A 42 -8.47 1.52 -8.24
C ILE A 42 -9.08 2.88 -7.91
N PHE A 43 -8.56 3.58 -6.90
CA PHE A 43 -9.02 4.94 -6.57
C PHE A 43 -8.89 5.91 -7.73
N ILE A 44 -7.75 5.90 -8.42
CA ILE A 44 -7.51 6.77 -9.57
C ILE A 44 -8.56 6.51 -10.66
N ILE A 45 -8.80 5.24 -11.00
CA ILE A 45 -9.80 4.86 -12.01
C ILE A 45 -11.21 5.31 -11.58
N THR A 46 -11.58 5.08 -10.31
CA THR A 46 -12.88 5.53 -9.77
C THR A 46 -13.00 7.06 -9.85
N TYR A 47 -11.95 7.81 -9.53
CA TYR A 47 -12.01 9.27 -9.62
C TYR A 47 -12.15 9.77 -11.05
N TYR A 48 -11.44 9.16 -12.01
CA TYR A 48 -11.62 9.49 -13.44
C TYR A 48 -13.07 9.28 -13.89
N TYR A 49 -13.73 8.23 -13.39
CA TYR A 49 -15.13 7.95 -13.69
C TYR A 49 -16.09 8.96 -13.04
N VAL A 50 -15.89 9.28 -11.75
CA VAL A 50 -16.79 10.18 -10.99
C VAL A 50 -16.61 11.65 -11.40
N TYR A 51 -15.41 12.06 -11.83
CA TYR A 51 -15.08 13.45 -12.17
C TYR A 51 -14.47 13.56 -13.58
N PRO A 52 -15.22 13.26 -14.65
CA PRO A 52 -14.67 13.15 -16.01
C PRO A 52 -14.15 14.47 -16.60
N GLY A 53 -14.51 15.63 -16.03
CA GLY A 53 -14.02 16.94 -16.44
C GLY A 53 -12.87 17.51 -15.59
N ALA A 54 -12.42 16.79 -14.56
CA ALA A 54 -11.38 17.29 -13.67
C ALA A 54 -10.00 17.24 -14.33
N ASN A 55 -9.17 18.26 -14.07
CA ASN A 55 -7.77 18.25 -14.48
C ASN A 55 -6.93 17.48 -13.45
N PHE A 56 -6.84 16.16 -13.65
CA PHE A 56 -6.09 15.26 -12.75
C PHE A 56 -4.59 15.54 -12.75
N LEU A 57 -4.01 15.98 -13.86
CA LEU A 57 -2.59 16.33 -13.92
C LEU A 57 -2.30 17.50 -12.96
N LEU A 58 -3.11 18.55 -13.02
CA LEU A 58 -3.01 19.68 -12.09
C LEU A 58 -3.21 19.22 -10.64
N ALA A 59 -4.20 18.38 -10.37
CA ALA A 59 -4.44 17.85 -9.03
C ALA A 59 -3.23 17.08 -8.48
N PHE A 60 -2.60 16.23 -9.29
CA PHE A 60 -1.38 15.49 -8.89
C PHE A 60 -0.19 16.40 -8.65
N VAL A 61 0.01 17.42 -9.50
CA VAL A 61 1.09 18.40 -9.32
C VAL A 61 0.90 19.21 -8.04
N LEU A 62 -0.33 19.65 -7.76
CA LEU A 62 -0.65 20.37 -6.52
C LEU A 62 -0.49 19.48 -5.28
N ALA A 63 -0.82 18.19 -5.36
CA ALA A 63 -0.66 17.24 -4.27
C ALA A 63 0.81 16.81 -4.04
N LEU A 64 1.68 16.93 -5.05
CA LEU A 64 3.08 16.53 -4.97
C LEU A 64 3.86 17.34 -3.93
N LEU A 65 3.69 18.66 -3.90
CA LEU A 65 4.41 19.54 -2.98
C LEU A 65 4.14 19.26 -1.50
N PRO A 66 2.88 19.18 -1.01
CA PRO A 66 2.61 18.83 0.39
C PRO A 66 3.05 17.40 0.71
N THR A 67 2.98 16.47 -0.24
CA THR A 67 3.45 15.09 -0.03
C THR A 67 4.96 15.03 0.16
N LEU A 68 5.73 15.77 -0.64
CA LEU A 68 7.19 15.87 -0.49
C LEU A 68 7.58 16.59 0.81
N ALA A 69 6.85 17.65 1.18
CA ALA A 69 7.06 18.34 2.45
C ALA A 69 6.84 17.39 3.64
N LEU A 70 5.78 16.58 3.60
CA LEU A 70 5.50 15.57 4.60
C LEU A 70 6.60 14.49 4.66
N ALA A 71 7.04 13.96 3.51
CA ALA A 71 8.12 12.99 3.45
C ALA A 71 9.44 13.56 4.01
N GLY A 72 9.75 14.83 3.72
CA GLY A 72 10.88 15.54 4.28
C GLY A 72 10.79 15.68 5.80
N LEU A 73 9.62 16.05 6.33
CA LEU A 73 9.37 16.16 7.76
C LEU A 73 9.60 14.82 8.49
N TYR A 74 9.04 13.73 7.96
CA TYR A 74 9.23 12.38 8.52
C TYR A 74 10.68 11.91 8.43
N THR A 75 11.41 12.33 7.39
CA THR A 75 12.84 12.06 7.27
C THR A 75 13.61 12.77 8.40
N VAL A 76 13.35 14.06 8.63
CA VAL A 76 13.99 14.82 9.72
C VAL A 76 13.64 14.24 11.10
N PHE A 77 12.38 13.85 11.33
CA PHE A 77 11.96 13.21 12.58
C PHE A 77 12.61 11.85 12.80
N SER A 78 12.72 11.01 11.76
CA SER A 78 13.35 9.69 11.89
C SER A 78 14.85 9.78 12.19
N VAL A 79 15.55 10.78 11.64
CA VAL A 79 16.98 11.01 11.88
C VAL A 79 17.22 11.66 13.25
N SER A 80 16.39 12.64 13.64
CA SER A 80 16.54 13.34 14.92
C SER A 80 16.09 12.50 16.12
N MET A 81 15.14 11.59 15.93
CA MET A 81 14.61 10.71 16.97
C MET A 81 14.60 9.24 16.53
N PRO A 82 15.78 8.57 16.43
CA PRO A 82 15.90 7.20 15.93
C PRO A 82 15.48 6.17 16.99
N ARG A 83 14.21 6.24 17.42
CA ARG A 83 13.62 5.36 18.43
C ARG A 83 12.39 4.67 17.84
N SER A 84 12.21 3.40 18.16
CA SER A 84 10.99 2.67 17.84
C SER A 84 9.79 3.32 18.53
N GLY A 85 8.72 3.57 17.78
CA GLY A 85 7.48 4.19 18.30
C GLY A 85 6.80 5.19 17.35
N GLY A 86 7.42 5.50 16.20
CA GLY A 86 6.79 6.26 15.11
C GLY A 86 6.20 7.59 15.57
N ASP A 87 5.01 7.91 15.05
CA ASP A 87 4.35 9.20 15.21
C ASP A 87 4.08 9.57 16.67
N TYR A 88 3.83 8.57 17.52
CA TYR A 88 3.68 8.81 18.96
C TYR A 88 4.92 9.49 19.52
N VAL A 89 6.09 8.97 19.20
CA VAL A 89 7.37 9.46 19.71
C VAL A 89 7.68 10.85 19.16
N PHE A 90 7.39 11.09 17.88
CA PHE A 90 7.63 12.39 17.25
C PHE A 90 6.76 13.49 17.89
N VAL A 91 5.46 13.24 18.05
CA VAL A 91 4.51 14.24 18.56
C VAL A 91 4.61 14.39 20.08
N SER A 92 4.76 13.30 20.83
CA SER A 92 4.85 13.37 22.30
C SER A 92 6.08 14.11 22.80
N ARG A 93 7.22 14.00 22.09
CA ARG A 93 8.46 14.70 22.44
C ARG A 93 8.62 16.08 21.81
N GLY A 94 8.05 16.28 20.62
CA GLY A 94 8.09 17.57 19.93
C GLY A 94 7.07 18.58 20.44
N LEU A 95 5.89 18.11 20.87
CA LEU A 95 4.76 18.97 21.25
C LEU A 95 4.27 18.71 22.67
N HIS A 96 3.53 17.63 22.88
CA HIS A 96 2.97 17.30 24.19
C HIS A 96 2.55 15.82 24.26
N PRO A 97 2.76 15.11 25.39
CA PRO A 97 2.42 13.69 25.52
C PRO A 97 0.96 13.36 25.19
N PHE A 98 0.01 14.19 25.65
CA PHE A 98 -1.42 13.99 25.36
C PHE A 98 -1.73 14.11 23.86
N LEU A 99 -1.12 15.06 23.15
CA LEU A 99 -1.31 15.21 21.70
C LEU A 99 -0.71 14.03 20.94
N GLY A 100 0.43 13.51 21.43
CA GLY A 100 0.99 12.26 20.92
C GLY A 100 0.03 11.11 21.04
N PHE A 101 -0.60 10.94 22.21
CA PHE A 101 -1.60 9.90 22.44
C PHE A 101 -2.80 10.03 21.49
N VAL A 102 -3.40 11.23 21.40
CA VAL A 102 -4.55 11.48 20.51
C VAL A 102 -4.19 11.16 19.07
N ASN A 103 -3.05 11.67 18.57
CA ASN A 103 -2.60 11.42 17.20
C ASN A 103 -2.42 9.92 16.92
N SER A 104 -1.73 9.20 17.80
CA SER A 104 -1.46 7.77 17.60
C SER A 104 -2.69 6.90 17.75
N PHE A 105 -3.62 7.26 18.63
CA PHE A 105 -4.90 6.57 18.76
C PHE A 105 -5.77 6.78 17.53
N SER A 106 -5.86 8.02 17.03
CA SER A 106 -6.56 8.34 15.79
C SER A 106 -5.95 7.61 14.59
N LEU A 107 -4.62 7.57 14.48
CA LEU A 107 -3.93 6.81 13.43
C LEU A 107 -4.17 5.31 13.54
N ALA A 108 -4.16 4.73 14.75
CA ALA A 108 -4.48 3.33 14.94
C ALA A 108 -5.90 2.99 14.47
N ALA A 109 -6.89 3.82 14.82
CA ALA A 109 -8.26 3.67 14.34
C ALA A 109 -8.35 3.81 12.81
N ALA A 110 -7.68 4.80 12.24
CA ALA A 110 -7.64 5.02 10.79
C ALA A 110 -7.02 3.83 10.05
N PHE A 111 -5.91 3.27 10.54
CA PHE A 111 -5.27 2.10 9.93
C PHE A 111 -6.12 0.84 10.03
N LEU A 112 -6.82 0.62 11.16
CA LEU A 112 -7.74 -0.52 11.29
C LEU A 112 -8.88 -0.46 10.26
N ILE A 113 -9.49 0.72 10.10
CA ILE A 113 -10.56 0.92 9.10
C ILE A 113 -10.01 0.79 7.67
N SER A 114 -8.87 1.44 7.41
CA SER A 114 -8.23 1.40 6.09
C SER A 114 -7.85 -0.02 5.68
N GLN A 115 -7.49 -0.88 6.63
CA GLN A 115 -7.17 -2.28 6.33
C GLN A 115 -8.37 -3.04 5.77
N GLY A 116 -9.58 -2.77 6.25
CA GLY A 116 -10.80 -3.35 5.66
C GLY A 116 -11.01 -2.90 4.22
N VAL A 117 -10.74 -1.63 3.92
CA VAL A 117 -10.83 -1.07 2.55
C VAL A 117 -9.79 -1.72 1.63
N TYR A 118 -8.53 -1.84 2.07
CA TYR A 118 -7.49 -2.50 1.29
C TYR A 118 -7.76 -4.00 1.08
N ALA A 119 -8.36 -4.66 2.06
CA ALA A 119 -8.82 -6.04 1.91
C ALA A 119 -9.89 -6.17 0.83
N ALA A 120 -10.86 -5.24 0.79
CA ALA A 120 -11.87 -5.20 -0.27
C ALA A 120 -11.23 -5.03 -1.65
N PHE A 121 -10.24 -4.14 -1.78
CA PHE A 121 -9.49 -3.98 -3.03
C PHE A 121 -8.76 -5.23 -3.47
N LEU A 122 -8.13 -5.98 -2.56
CA LEU A 122 -7.55 -7.28 -2.91
C LEU A 122 -8.58 -8.22 -3.53
N GLY A 123 -9.83 -8.20 -3.05
CA GLY A 123 -10.94 -8.95 -3.63
C GLY A 123 -11.29 -8.48 -5.05
N TYR A 124 -11.42 -7.17 -5.25
CA TYR A 124 -11.65 -6.60 -6.59
C TYR A 124 -10.52 -6.92 -7.56
N TYR A 125 -9.25 -6.87 -7.14
CA TYR A 125 -8.13 -7.27 -8.01
C TYR A 125 -8.23 -8.72 -8.48
N ILE A 126 -8.69 -9.62 -7.61
CA ILE A 126 -8.92 -11.03 -8.00
C ILE A 126 -10.07 -11.11 -9.02
N GLY A 127 -11.18 -10.41 -8.79
CA GLY A 127 -12.28 -10.30 -9.75
C GLY A 127 -11.81 -9.82 -11.11
N TYR A 128 -11.14 -8.66 -11.15
CA TYR A 128 -10.60 -8.06 -12.36
C TYR A 128 -9.60 -8.95 -13.09
N GLN A 129 -8.71 -9.62 -12.35
CA GLN A 129 -7.74 -10.53 -12.95
C GLN A 129 -8.45 -11.75 -13.56
N LEU A 130 -9.38 -12.39 -12.85
CA LEU A 130 -10.14 -13.54 -13.36
C LEU A 130 -10.97 -13.15 -14.59
N TYR A 131 -11.60 -11.99 -14.56
CA TYR A 131 -12.39 -11.48 -15.67
C TYR A 131 -11.53 -11.21 -16.90
N THR A 132 -10.40 -10.52 -16.72
CA THR A 132 -9.44 -10.20 -17.80
C THR A 132 -8.88 -11.48 -18.43
N GLN A 133 -8.52 -12.47 -17.62
CA GLN A 133 -8.06 -13.77 -18.11
C GLN A 133 -9.18 -14.53 -18.83
N GLY A 134 -10.43 -14.41 -18.37
CA GLY A 134 -11.60 -14.97 -19.04
C GLY A 134 -11.85 -14.36 -20.43
N ILE A 135 -11.55 -13.09 -20.63
CA ILE A 135 -11.61 -12.45 -21.96
C ILE A 135 -10.46 -12.94 -22.85
N ILE A 136 -9.22 -12.96 -22.34
CA ILE A 136 -8.04 -13.37 -23.11
C ILE A 136 -8.15 -14.84 -23.56
N SER A 137 -8.66 -15.71 -22.68
CA SER A 137 -8.83 -17.15 -22.96
C SER A 137 -10.14 -17.50 -23.66
N GLY A 138 -11.07 -16.55 -23.83
CA GLY A 138 -12.42 -16.82 -24.35
C GLY A 138 -13.29 -17.69 -23.43
N SER A 139 -12.92 -17.87 -22.16
CA SER A 139 -13.61 -18.72 -21.21
C SER A 139 -14.73 -17.95 -20.49
N THR A 140 -15.99 -18.32 -20.78
CA THR A 140 -17.16 -17.77 -20.09
C THR A 140 -17.25 -18.21 -18.63
N SER A 141 -16.68 -19.37 -18.28
CA SER A 141 -16.67 -19.85 -16.88
C SER A 141 -15.80 -18.96 -16.00
N LEU A 142 -14.63 -18.54 -16.48
CA LEU A 142 -13.77 -17.58 -15.75
C LEU A 142 -14.44 -16.22 -15.56
N GLN A 143 -15.15 -15.73 -16.58
CA GLN A 143 -15.91 -14.48 -16.49
C GLN A 143 -17.07 -14.61 -15.49
N SER A 144 -17.80 -15.73 -15.48
CA SER A 144 -18.86 -15.99 -14.51
C SER A 144 -18.33 -16.08 -13.08
N LEU A 145 -17.19 -16.75 -12.87
CA LEU A 145 -16.55 -16.85 -11.57
C LEU A 145 -16.13 -15.46 -11.05
N ALA A 146 -15.52 -14.65 -11.91
CA ALA A 146 -15.17 -13.27 -11.59
C ALA A 146 -16.40 -12.46 -11.14
N SER A 147 -17.50 -12.56 -11.91
CA SER A 147 -18.75 -11.87 -11.56
C SER A 147 -19.36 -12.34 -10.24
N THR A 148 -19.22 -13.63 -9.91
CA THR A 148 -19.67 -14.17 -8.62
C THR A 148 -18.82 -13.62 -7.48
N VAL A 149 -17.50 -13.59 -7.64
CA VAL A 149 -16.56 -13.06 -6.63
C VAL A 149 -16.83 -11.58 -6.34
N GLU A 150 -17.23 -10.80 -7.33
CA GLU A 150 -17.55 -9.38 -7.17
C GLU A 150 -18.88 -9.10 -6.47
N THR A 151 -19.75 -10.10 -6.27
CA THR A 151 -20.98 -9.91 -5.50
C THR A 151 -20.66 -9.60 -4.03
N PRO A 152 -21.43 -8.73 -3.34
CA PRO A 152 -21.05 -8.21 -2.02
C PRO A 152 -20.74 -9.30 -0.97
N VAL A 153 -21.52 -10.37 -0.96
CA VAL A 153 -21.34 -11.48 0.00
C VAL A 153 -20.08 -12.29 -0.31
N HIS A 154 -19.86 -12.65 -1.57
CA HIS A 154 -18.69 -13.45 -1.96
C HIS A 154 -17.41 -12.63 -1.85
N LEU A 155 -17.45 -11.34 -2.21
CA LEU A 155 -16.33 -10.43 -2.04
C LEU A 155 -15.94 -10.35 -0.57
N PHE A 156 -16.89 -10.19 0.34
CA PHE A 156 -16.64 -10.18 1.78
C PHE A 156 -15.99 -11.50 2.24
N VAL A 157 -16.52 -12.65 1.83
CA VAL A 157 -15.99 -13.96 2.23
C VAL A 157 -14.56 -14.17 1.69
N VAL A 158 -14.32 -13.92 0.41
CA VAL A 158 -13.01 -14.10 -0.24
C VAL A 158 -11.97 -13.20 0.40
N THR A 159 -12.30 -11.92 0.61
CA THR A 159 -11.37 -10.95 1.19
C THR A 159 -11.08 -11.24 2.65
N MET A 160 -12.08 -11.69 3.42
CA MET A 160 -11.88 -12.10 4.82
C MET A 160 -10.96 -13.32 4.92
N ILE A 161 -11.16 -14.34 4.08
CA ILE A 161 -10.28 -15.52 4.04
C ILE A 161 -8.84 -15.12 3.73
N LEU A 162 -8.63 -14.29 2.71
CA LEU A 162 -7.30 -13.82 2.33
C LEU A 162 -6.65 -12.97 3.41
N LEU A 163 -7.41 -12.08 4.05
CA LEU A 163 -6.91 -11.25 5.13
C LEU A 163 -6.45 -12.12 6.30
N VAL A 164 -7.29 -13.05 6.77
CA VAL A 164 -6.94 -13.98 7.86
C VAL A 164 -5.72 -14.82 7.49
N PHE A 165 -5.66 -15.33 6.26
CA PHE A 165 -4.51 -16.09 5.76
C PHE A 165 -3.21 -15.28 5.79
N ILE A 166 -3.22 -14.07 5.23
CA ILE A 166 -2.04 -13.19 5.17
C ILE A 166 -1.59 -12.79 6.58
N TYR A 167 -2.50 -12.41 7.47
CA TYR A 167 -2.17 -12.07 8.85
C TYR A 167 -1.64 -13.24 9.65
N THR A 168 -2.19 -14.44 9.43
CA THR A 168 -1.69 -15.66 10.09
C THR A 168 -0.25 -15.94 9.68
N LEU A 169 0.08 -15.81 8.39
CA LEU A 169 1.46 -15.94 7.91
C LEU A 169 2.39 -14.87 8.50
N ALA A 170 1.90 -13.62 8.58
CA ALA A 170 2.64 -12.50 9.15
C ALA A 170 3.01 -12.73 10.62
N ILE A 171 2.08 -13.28 11.42
CA ILE A 171 2.29 -13.55 12.85
C ILE A 171 3.20 -14.75 13.07
N LEU A 172 2.97 -15.86 12.34
CA LEU A 172 3.71 -17.10 12.56
C LEU A 172 5.17 -17.01 12.15
N ARG A 173 5.48 -16.23 11.10
CA ARG A 173 6.83 -16.16 10.51
C ARG A 173 7.19 -14.75 10.02
N PRO A 174 7.50 -13.80 10.94
CA PRO A 174 7.81 -12.41 10.58
C PRO A 174 8.98 -12.27 9.61
N LYS A 175 10.09 -13.00 9.85
CA LYS A 175 11.29 -12.98 8.99
C LYS A 175 10.98 -13.34 7.53
N TYR A 176 10.16 -14.36 7.31
CA TYR A 176 9.77 -14.78 5.97
C TYR A 176 8.78 -13.79 5.34
N SER A 177 7.87 -13.24 6.14
CA SER A 177 6.89 -12.26 5.66
C SER A 177 7.58 -11.01 5.12
N TRP A 178 8.58 -10.48 5.82
CA TRP A 178 9.38 -9.36 5.33
C TRP A 178 10.22 -9.70 4.08
N GLY A 179 10.72 -10.94 3.98
CA GLY A 179 11.37 -11.43 2.76
C GLY A 179 10.41 -11.49 1.56
N THR A 180 9.18 -11.97 1.78
CA THR A 180 8.13 -12.01 0.76
C THR A 180 7.75 -10.61 0.30
N VAL A 181 7.56 -9.66 1.23
CA VAL A 181 7.26 -8.25 0.90
C VAL A 181 8.34 -7.66 0.00
N TYR A 182 9.62 -7.94 0.30
CA TYR A 182 10.72 -7.48 -0.55
C TYR A 182 10.64 -8.05 -1.97
N TRP A 183 10.52 -9.38 -2.12
CA TRP A 183 10.51 -10.01 -3.44
C TRP A 183 9.27 -9.71 -4.27
N VAL A 184 8.09 -9.70 -3.64
CA VAL A 184 6.84 -9.28 -4.29
C VAL A 184 6.92 -7.80 -4.69
N GLY A 185 7.50 -6.95 -3.83
CA GLY A 185 7.77 -5.55 -4.16
C GLY A 185 8.65 -5.39 -5.39
N VAL A 186 9.79 -6.12 -5.46
CA VAL A 186 10.68 -6.11 -6.63
C VAL A 186 9.95 -6.55 -7.88
N ALA A 187 9.19 -7.65 -7.82
CA ALA A 187 8.40 -8.12 -8.95
C ALA A 187 7.37 -7.06 -9.39
N SER A 188 6.65 -6.45 -8.44
CA SER A 188 5.67 -5.40 -8.73
C SER A 188 6.30 -4.16 -9.36
N LEU A 189 7.51 -3.78 -8.94
CA LEU A 189 8.25 -2.64 -9.49
C LEU A 189 8.66 -2.93 -10.94
N ILE A 190 9.19 -4.12 -11.21
CA ILE A 190 9.55 -4.56 -12.57
C ILE A 190 8.32 -4.58 -13.47
N LEU A 191 7.21 -5.18 -13.02
CA LEU A 191 5.97 -5.25 -13.79
C LEU A 191 5.38 -3.86 -14.05
N THR A 192 5.47 -2.96 -13.07
CA THR A 192 5.05 -1.56 -13.24
C THR A 192 5.92 -0.82 -14.25
N ALA A 193 7.24 -1.03 -14.23
CA ALA A 193 8.15 -0.45 -15.21
C ALA A 193 7.86 -0.98 -16.63
N ILE A 194 7.60 -2.28 -16.77
CA ILE A 194 7.17 -2.89 -18.04
C ILE A 194 5.86 -2.26 -18.51
N MET A 195 4.87 -2.10 -17.62
CA MET A 195 3.59 -1.47 -17.94
C MET A 195 3.78 -0.03 -18.45
N PHE A 196 4.59 0.79 -17.78
CA PHE A 196 4.86 2.15 -18.26
C PHE A 196 5.62 2.17 -19.58
N ALA A 197 6.59 1.28 -19.76
CA ALA A 197 7.32 1.16 -21.02
C ALA A 197 6.35 0.78 -22.17
N THR A 198 5.52 -0.24 -21.99
CA THR A 198 4.55 -0.66 -23.02
C THR A 198 3.55 0.45 -23.35
N LEU A 199 3.01 1.13 -22.34
CA LEU A 199 2.13 2.28 -22.54
C LEU A 199 2.82 3.43 -23.28
N GLY A 200 4.11 3.68 -23.02
CA GLY A 200 4.90 4.71 -23.69
C GLY A 200 5.13 4.45 -25.19
N PHE A 201 5.08 3.19 -25.64
CA PHE A 201 5.22 2.83 -27.05
C PHE A 201 3.87 2.76 -27.81
N ILE A 202 2.73 2.90 -27.13
CA ILE A 202 1.40 2.82 -27.76
C ILE A 202 0.96 4.21 -28.23
N ASN A 203 0.76 4.35 -29.54
CA ASN A 203 0.16 5.56 -30.13
C ASN A 203 -1.35 5.62 -29.87
N VAL A 204 -1.88 6.84 -29.69
CA VAL A 204 -3.31 7.11 -29.44
C VAL A 204 -4.21 6.47 -30.52
N HIS A 205 -3.79 6.53 -31.78
CA HIS A 205 -4.53 5.91 -32.88
C HIS A 205 -4.62 4.38 -32.72
N THR A 206 -3.49 3.71 -32.47
CA THR A 206 -3.44 2.26 -32.24
C THR A 206 -4.29 1.86 -31.04
N PHE A 207 -4.22 2.63 -29.95
CA PHE A 207 -5.06 2.44 -28.78
C PHE A 207 -6.54 2.53 -29.13
N ALA A 208 -6.98 3.61 -29.80
CA ALA A 208 -8.37 3.81 -30.18
C ALA A 208 -8.90 2.67 -31.06
N THR A 209 -8.12 2.21 -32.04
CA THR A 209 -8.52 1.08 -32.89
C THR A 209 -8.70 -0.21 -32.09
N LYS A 210 -7.74 -0.56 -31.22
CA LYS A 210 -7.79 -1.78 -30.41
C LYS A 210 -8.88 -1.70 -29.34
N TYR A 211 -9.07 -0.55 -28.71
CA TYR A 211 -10.12 -0.29 -27.74
C TYR A 211 -11.50 -0.41 -28.38
N ASN A 212 -11.74 0.26 -29.52
CA ASN A 212 -13.03 0.17 -30.21
C ASN A 212 -13.33 -1.27 -30.65
N GLY A 213 -12.32 -2.00 -31.14
CA GLY A 213 -12.45 -3.41 -31.46
C GLY A 213 -12.79 -4.26 -30.23
N PHE A 214 -12.12 -4.03 -29.12
CA PHE A 214 -12.37 -4.71 -27.84
C PHE A 214 -13.79 -4.44 -27.32
N VAL A 215 -14.21 -3.17 -27.29
CA VAL A 215 -15.55 -2.77 -26.83
C VAL A 215 -16.62 -3.34 -27.74
N THR A 216 -16.43 -3.31 -29.05
CA THR A 216 -17.41 -3.86 -30.01
C THR A 216 -17.52 -5.38 -29.87
N ALA A 217 -16.41 -6.09 -29.68
CA ALA A 217 -16.39 -7.54 -29.49
C ALA A 217 -16.99 -8.00 -28.15
N ASN A 218 -16.88 -7.16 -27.11
CA ASN A 218 -17.34 -7.48 -25.75
C ASN A 218 -18.52 -6.62 -25.30
N ASN A 219 -19.23 -5.98 -26.22
CA ASN A 219 -20.23 -4.96 -25.92
C ASN A 219 -21.39 -5.52 -25.07
N ALA A 220 -21.76 -6.79 -25.28
CA ALA A 220 -22.77 -7.49 -24.49
C ALA A 220 -22.31 -7.77 -23.04
N THR A 221 -21.01 -7.78 -22.77
CA THR A 221 -20.41 -8.10 -21.47
C THR A 221 -20.03 -6.85 -20.65
N LEU A 222 -19.83 -5.70 -21.32
CA LEU A 222 -19.35 -4.44 -20.72
C LEU A 222 -20.46 -3.45 -20.33
N THR A 223 -21.72 -3.67 -20.72
CA THR A 223 -22.85 -2.79 -20.38
C THR A 223 -23.51 -3.12 -19.03
N ARG A 224 -22.74 -3.58 -18.05
CA ARG A 224 -23.22 -3.85 -16.68
C ARG A 224 -22.53 -2.96 -15.66
#